data_AF-A0A7R8ZDT6-F1
#
_entry.id   AF-A0A7R8ZDT6-F1
#
_cell.length_a   1.000
_cell.length_b   1.000
_cell.length_c   1.000
_cell.angle_alpha   90.00
_cell.angle_beta   90.00
_cell.angle_gamma   90.00
#
_symmetry.space_group_name_H-M   'P 1'
#
loop_
_entity.id
_entity.type
_entity.pdbx_description
1 polymer ?
#
loop_
_entity_poly.entity_id
_entity_poly.type
_entity_poly.pdbx_seq_one_letter_code
_entity_poly.pdbx_strand_id
1 'polypeptide(L)'
;MSGKEMFVNGSELFSASRIYSRQEDVSILEYITQHQAFAHIGGVMLWRQMEENMGNTRTWQSLKEHFLKKVLPNIESYHLSRERVRAFRE
;
A
#
# COMPACT_ATOMS: atom_id res chain seq x y z
N MET A 1 23.43 -9.13 41.40
CA MET A 1 22.55 -8.18 40.66
C MET A 1 23.45 -7.30 39.81
N SER A 2 23.62 -7.64 38.53
CA SER A 2 24.46 -6.86 37.62
C SER A 2 23.55 -6.26 36.57
N GLY A 3 23.24 -4.97 36.72
CA GLY A 3 22.57 -4.19 35.69
C GLY A 3 23.50 -4.04 34.51
N LYS A 4 23.16 -4.64 33.37
CA LYS A 4 23.82 -4.36 32.11
C LYS A 4 23.03 -3.24 31.44
N GLU A 5 23.56 -2.02 31.52
CA GLU A 5 23.15 -0.93 30.65
C GLU A 5 23.30 -1.41 29.19
N MET A 6 22.18 -1.57 28.50
CA MET A 6 22.18 -1.81 27.06
C MET A 6 22.15 -0.45 26.37
N PHE A 7 23.30 -0.03 25.86
CA PHE A 7 23.36 0.98 24.81
C PHE A 7 22.71 0.37 23.56
N VAL A 8 21.46 0.74 23.31
CA VAL A 8 20.77 0.35 22.07
C VAL A 8 21.31 1.21 20.93
N ASN A 9 22.16 0.59 20.11
CA ASN A 9 22.62 1.17 18.86
C ASN A 9 21.46 1.10 17.85
N GLY A 10 21.11 2.24 17.26
CA GLY A 10 19.97 2.39 16.38
C GLY A 10 20.18 1.72 15.02
N SER A 11 19.99 0.40 14.93
CA SER A 11 19.86 -0.30 13.64
C SER A 11 19.32 -1.74 13.74
N GLU A 12 18.61 -2.13 14.81
CA GLU A 12 18.05 -3.49 14.95
C GLU A 12 16.57 -3.49 15.36
N LEU A 13 15.74 -2.74 14.64
CA LEU A 13 14.31 -3.09 14.55
C LEU A 13 14.14 -3.88 13.28
N PHE A 14 14.30 -5.21 13.35
CA PHE A 14 13.79 -6.11 12.32
C PHE A 14 12.30 -5.80 12.15
N SER A 15 12.00 -5.05 11.10
CA SER A 15 10.72 -4.40 10.88
C SER A 15 9.66 -5.49 10.81
N ALA A 16 8.87 -5.65 11.88
CA ALA A 16 7.65 -6.43 11.81
C ALA A 16 6.87 -5.92 10.60
N SER A 17 6.62 -6.80 9.62
CA SER A 17 5.87 -6.44 8.42
C SER A 17 4.51 -5.90 8.86
N ARG A 18 4.36 -4.58 8.82
CA ARG A 18 3.15 -3.91 9.27
C ARG A 18 2.03 -4.34 8.31
N ILE A 19 1.08 -5.12 8.80
CA ILE A 19 -0.05 -5.61 8.02
C ILE A 19 -0.83 -4.43 7.44
N TYR A 20 -1.27 -4.54 6.19
CA TYR A 20 -2.17 -3.59 5.57
C TYR A 20 -3.57 -3.75 6.15
N SER A 21 -4.14 -2.65 6.63
CA SER A 21 -5.53 -2.61 7.07
C SER A 21 -6.47 -2.50 5.88
N ARG A 22 -7.73 -2.92 6.05
CA ARG A 22 -8.77 -2.74 5.03
C ARG A 22 -8.99 -1.26 4.67
N GLN A 23 -8.74 -0.34 5.60
CA GLN A 23 -8.81 1.09 5.33
C GLN A 23 -7.69 1.54 4.38
N GLU A 24 -6.47 1.01 4.53
CA GLU A 24 -5.37 1.29 3.61
C GLU A 24 -5.67 0.76 2.21
N ASP A 25 -6.27 -0.43 2.09
CA ASP A 25 -6.71 -0.96 0.80
C ASP A 25 -7.71 -0.02 0.12
N VAL A 26 -8.72 0.43 0.87
CA VAL A 26 -9.74 1.38 0.36
C VAL A 26 -9.08 2.70 -0.05
N SER A 27 -8.12 3.20 0.71
CA SER A 27 -7.38 4.41 0.34
C SER A 27 -6.58 4.25 -0.96
N ILE A 28 -5.98 3.09 -1.21
CA ILE A 28 -5.30 2.80 -2.49
C ILE A 28 -6.33 2.83 -3.64
N LEU A 29 -7.46 2.15 -3.48
CA LEU A 29 -8.51 2.06 -4.49
C LEU A 29 -9.12 3.43 -4.83
N GLU A 30 -9.42 4.22 -3.80
CA GLU A 30 -9.96 5.57 -3.97
C GLU A 30 -8.95 6.50 -4.62
N TYR A 31 -7.67 6.44 -4.24
CA TYR A 31 -6.63 7.26 -4.87
C TYR A 31 -6.56 6.99 -6.39
N ILE A 32 -6.50 5.73 -6.80
CA ILE A 32 -6.45 5.35 -8.23
C ILE A 32 -7.72 5.83 -8.96
N THR A 33 -8.88 5.66 -8.33
CA THR A 33 -10.17 6.06 -8.92
C THR A 33 -10.27 7.57 -9.10
N GLN A 34 -9.92 8.35 -8.07
CA GLN A 34 -10.01 9.81 -8.07
C GLN A 34 -9.06 10.46 -9.07
N HIS A 35 -7.89 9.86 -9.29
CA HIS A 35 -6.90 10.33 -10.26
C HIS A 35 -7.05 9.69 -11.65
N GLN A 36 -8.10 8.87 -11.86
CA GLN A 36 -8.30 8.09 -13.09
C GLN A 36 -7.05 7.31 -13.54
N ALA A 37 -6.24 6.84 -12.58
CA ALA A 37 -4.89 6.34 -12.82
C ALA A 37 -4.83 4.84 -13.17
N PHE A 38 -5.94 4.27 -13.66
CA PHE A 38 -6.08 2.85 -13.97
C PHE A 38 -4.99 2.36 -14.93
N ALA A 39 -4.75 3.10 -16.03
CA ALA A 39 -3.71 2.78 -17.02
C ALA A 39 -2.27 2.86 -16.47
N HIS A 40 -2.08 3.46 -15.29
CA HIS A 40 -0.76 3.68 -14.68
C HIS A 40 -0.45 2.69 -13.55
N ILE A 41 -1.33 1.74 -13.23
CA ILE A 41 -1.14 0.70 -12.20
C ILE A 41 0.19 -0.05 -12.40
N GLY A 42 0.59 -0.33 -13.64
CA GLY A 42 1.87 -0.99 -13.95
C GLY A 42 3.10 -0.09 -13.74
N GLY A 43 2.96 1.22 -13.88
CA GLY A 43 4.07 2.19 -13.87
C GLY A 43 4.49 2.61 -12.46
N VAL A 44 5.78 2.94 -12.27
CA VAL A 44 6.32 3.35 -10.96
C VAL A 44 5.84 4.73 -10.51
N MET A 45 5.55 5.62 -11.46
CA MET A 45 5.19 7.02 -11.18
C MET A 45 3.93 7.15 -10.30
N LEU A 46 2.88 6.39 -10.60
CA LEU A 46 1.66 6.37 -9.80
C LEU A 46 1.94 6.08 -8.33
N TRP A 47 2.74 5.06 -8.06
CA TRP A 47 2.99 4.60 -6.70
C TRP A 47 3.86 5.56 -5.89
N ARG A 48 4.79 6.27 -6.55
CA ARG A 48 5.59 7.32 -5.91
C ARG A 48 4.74 8.53 -5.54
N GLN A 49 3.88 8.97 -6.46
CA GLN A 49 2.93 10.06 -6.18
C GLN A 49 1.96 9.69 -5.04
N MET A 50 1.53 8.42 -4.98
CA MET A 50 0.70 7.92 -3.90
C MET A 50 1.45 7.85 -2.56
N GLU A 51 2.71 7.40 -2.54
CA GLU A 51 3.58 7.40 -1.35
C GLU A 51 3.74 8.80 -0.75
N GLU A 52 4.01 9.78 -1.60
CA GLU A 52 4.10 11.20 -1.22
C GLU A 52 2.76 11.69 -0.63
N ASN A 53 1.63 11.32 -1.24
CA ASN A 53 0.30 11.70 -0.76
C ASN A 53 -0.10 11.00 0.56
N MET A 54 0.33 9.76 0.77
CA MET A 54 0.07 8.97 1.98
C MET A 54 1.03 9.27 3.14
N GLY A 55 1.85 10.32 3.01
CA GLY A 55 2.73 10.80 4.08
C GLY A 55 3.83 9.80 4.46
N ASN A 56 4.35 9.03 3.50
CA ASN A 56 5.47 8.09 3.69
C ASN A 56 5.21 6.97 4.74
N THR A 57 3.95 6.68 5.08
CA THR A 57 3.61 5.58 6.00
C THR A 57 3.81 4.19 5.39
N ARG A 58 3.88 4.12 4.06
CA ARG A 58 4.14 2.95 3.23
C ARG A 58 5.04 3.35 2.08
N THR A 59 5.97 2.46 1.71
CA THR A 59 6.80 2.72 0.53
C THR A 59 6.05 2.45 -0.76
N TRP A 60 6.41 3.14 -1.84
CA TRP A 60 5.81 2.90 -3.16
C TRP A 60 5.95 1.44 -3.60
N GLN A 61 7.08 0.77 -3.28
CA GLN A 61 7.25 -0.66 -3.56
C GLN A 61 6.22 -1.51 -2.81
N SER A 62 6.03 -1.23 -1.52
CA SER A 62 5.08 -1.98 -0.69
C SER A 62 3.65 -1.76 -1.14
N LEU A 63 3.27 -0.52 -1.47
CA LEU A 63 1.95 -0.17 -2.00
C LEU A 63 1.65 -0.94 -3.29
N LYS A 64 2.59 -0.88 -4.26
CA LYS A 64 2.46 -1.59 -5.54
C LYS A 64 2.35 -3.10 -5.34
N GLU A 65 3.24 -3.68 -4.54
CA GLU A 65 3.26 -5.12 -4.31
C GLU A 65 1.97 -5.59 -3.61
N HIS A 66 1.55 -4.90 -2.56
CA HIS A 66 0.32 -5.22 -1.83
C HIS A 66 -0.90 -5.11 -2.73
N PHE A 67 -1.00 -4.03 -3.51
CA PHE A 67 -2.09 -3.87 -4.46
C PHE A 67 -2.16 -5.04 -5.45
N LEU A 68 -1.05 -5.36 -6.12
CA LEU A 68 -1.02 -6.40 -7.16
C LEU A 68 -1.25 -7.81 -6.61
N LYS A 69 -0.71 -8.12 -5.43
CA LYS A 69 -0.76 -9.47 -4.86
C LYS A 69 -1.95 -9.74 -3.94
N LYS A 70 -2.57 -8.70 -3.38
CA LYS A 70 -3.61 -8.84 -2.34
C LYS A 70 -4.90 -8.10 -2.70
N VAL A 71 -4.83 -6.83 -3.11
CA VAL A 71 -6.04 -6.04 -3.36
C VAL A 71 -6.68 -6.40 -4.70
N LEU A 72 -5.93 -6.36 -5.79
CA LEU A 72 -6.42 -6.58 -7.15
C LEU A 72 -7.05 -7.97 -7.34
N PRO A 73 -6.46 -9.09 -6.86
CA PRO A 73 -7.11 -10.39 -6.95
C PRO A 73 -8.42 -10.49 -6.16
N ASN A 74 -8.55 -9.71 -5.09
CA ASN A 74 -9.72 -9.71 -4.19
C ASN A 74 -10.61 -8.47 -4.41
N ILE A 75 -10.50 -7.80 -5.56
CA ILE A 75 -11.15 -6.50 -5.83
C ILE A 75 -12.68 -6.53 -5.63
N GLU A 76 -13.31 -7.69 -5.88
CA GLU A 76 -14.74 -7.90 -5.73
C GLU A 76 -15.20 -7.87 -4.25
N SER A 77 -14.30 -8.16 -3.30
CA SER A 77 -14.59 -8.12 -1.86
C SER A 77 -14.75 -6.69 -1.30
N TYR A 78 -14.39 -5.67 -2.08
CA TYR A 78 -14.47 -4.27 -1.70
C TYR A 78 -15.82 -3.62 -2.07
N HIS A 79 -16.80 -4.40 -2.56
CA HIS A 79 -18.17 -3.93 -2.84
C HIS A 79 -18.22 -2.72 -3.81
N LEU A 80 -17.26 -2.65 -4.73
CA LEU A 80 -17.20 -1.63 -5.77
C LEU A 80 -18.27 -1.87 -6.85
N SER A 81 -18.66 -0.82 -7.58
CA SER A 81 -19.51 -0.99 -8.77
C SER A 81 -18.81 -1.85 -9.82
N ARG A 82 -19.59 -2.55 -10.65
CA ARG A 82 -19.05 -3.39 -11.75
C ARG A 82 -18.15 -2.60 -12.70
N GLU A 83 -18.49 -1.34 -12.95
CA GLU A 83 -17.70 -0.43 -13.78
C GLU A 83 -16.32 -0.17 -13.17
N ARG A 84 -16.25 0.14 -11.86
CA ARG A 84 -14.97 0.34 -11.17
C ARG A 84 -14.14 -0.94 -11.17
N VAL A 85 -14.75 -2.10 -10.88
CA VAL A 85 -14.05 -3.40 -10.92
C VAL A 85 -13.47 -3.66 -12.31
N ARG A 86 -14.22 -3.36 -13.37
CA ARG A 86 -13.76 -3.51 -14.75
C ARG A 86 -12.56 -2.61 -15.03
N ALA A 87 -12.61 -1.34 -14.64
CA ALA A 87 -11.51 -0.39 -14.84
C ALA A 87 -10.19 -0.84 -14.18
N PHE A 88 -10.24 -1.57 -13.07
CA PHE A 88 -9.04 -2.13 -12.43
C PHE A 88 -8.45 -3.35 -13.14
N ARG A 89 -9.20 -3.99 -14.05
CA ARG A 89 -8.80 -5.22 -14.76
C ARG A 89 -8.43 -4.99 -16.24
N GLU A 90 -8.64 -3.78 -16.75
CA GLU A 90 -8.24 -3.36 -18.10
C GLU A 90 -6.73 -3.06 -18.17
#